data_AF-A0AA95S7Z1-F1
#
_entry.id   AF-A0AA95S7Z1-F1
#
_cell.length_a   1.000
_cell.length_b   1.000
_cell.length_c   1.000
_cell.angle_alpha   90.00
_cell.angle_beta   90.00
_cell.angle_gamma   90.00
#
_symmetry.space_group_name_H-M   'P 1'
#
loop_
_entity.id
_entity.type
_entity.pdbx_description
1 polymer ?
#
loop_
_entity_poly.entity_id
_entity_poly.type
_entity_poly.pdbx_seq_one_letter_code
_entity_poly.pdbx_strand_id
1 'polypeptide(L)'
;MKSTGIVRKVDELGRVVIPIELRRTLGIAEKDALEIYVDDERIILKKYKPNMTCQVTGEVSDDNMALAGGKLILSREGAEQLIEEIQKNFEVAK
;
A
#
# COMPACT_ATOMS: atom_id res chain seq x y z
N MET A 1 10.22 18.86 8.72
CA MET A 1 10.78 18.50 7.40
C MET A 1 12.29 18.41 7.53
N LYS A 2 12.92 17.28 7.18
CA LYS A 2 14.40 17.20 7.15
C LYS A 2 14.84 17.55 5.73
N SER A 3 15.57 18.64 5.56
CA SER A 3 16.17 18.97 4.27
C SER A 3 17.43 18.12 4.08
N THR A 4 17.48 17.36 3.00
CA THR A 4 18.68 16.62 2.62
C THR A 4 19.68 17.49 1.86
N GLY A 5 19.24 18.65 1.34
CA GLY A 5 20.08 19.54 0.53
C GLY A 5 20.54 18.95 -0.81
N ILE A 6 20.03 17.78 -1.20
CA ILE A 6 20.45 17.07 -2.41
C ILE A 6 19.68 17.60 -3.61
N VAL A 7 20.40 18.12 -4.61
CA VAL A 7 19.83 18.59 -5.87
C VAL A 7 20.17 17.59 -6.98
N ARG A 8 19.16 17.20 -7.75
CA ARG A 8 19.33 16.31 -8.92
C ARG A 8 18.67 16.93 -10.14
N LYS A 9 19.35 16.85 -11.29
CA LYS A 9 18.76 17.23 -12.57
C LYS A 9 17.77 16.16 -13.01
N VAL A 10 16.71 16.60 -13.66
CA VAL A 10 15.76 15.76 -14.37
C VAL A 10 16.45 15.22 -15.63
N ASP A 11 16.18 13.98 -16.01
CA ASP A 11 16.67 13.44 -17.27
C ASP A 11 15.82 13.89 -18.48
N GLU A 12 16.20 13.46 -19.67
CA GLU A 12 15.52 13.83 -20.94
C GLU A 12 14.06 13.37 -21.01
N LEU A 13 13.64 12.44 -20.14
CA LEU A 13 12.29 11.87 -20.11
C LEU A 13 11.46 12.37 -18.93
N GLY A 14 11.97 13.32 -18.14
CA GLY A 14 11.24 13.85 -16.99
C GLY A 14 11.41 13.03 -15.71
N ARG A 15 12.32 12.04 -15.68
CA ARG A 15 12.51 11.17 -14.51
C ARG A 15 13.51 11.79 -13.54
N VAL A 16 13.28 11.56 -12.25
CA VAL A 16 14.17 11.97 -11.16
C VAL A 16 14.74 10.73 -10.48
N VAL A 17 16.05 10.74 -10.23
CA VAL A 17 16.74 9.64 -9.56
C VAL A 17 16.76 9.88 -8.06
N ILE A 18 16.20 8.96 -7.27
CA ILE A 18 16.32 8.95 -5.81
C ILE A 18 17.74 8.45 -5.44
N PRO A 19 18.52 9.22 -4.65
CA PRO A 19 19.83 8.81 -4.15
C PRO A 19 19.80 7.47 -3.39
N ILE A 20 20.88 6.69 -3.50
CA ILE A 20 20.97 5.34 -2.90
C ILE A 20 20.82 5.36 -1.37
N GLU A 21 21.29 6.41 -0.71
CA GLU A 21 21.17 6.62 0.74
C GLU A 21 19.71 6.70 1.16
N LEU A 22 18.92 7.55 0.50
CA LEU A 22 17.49 7.70 0.76
C LEU A 22 16.74 6.40 0.47
N ARG A 23 17.10 5.66 -0.59
CA ARG A 23 16.51 4.34 -0.85
C ARG A 23 16.75 3.37 0.30
N ARG A 24 17.97 3.32 0.86
CA ARG A 24 18.30 2.47 2.00
C ARG A 24 17.55 2.89 3.27
N THR A 25 17.50 4.18 3.57
CA THR A 25 16.79 4.71 4.76
C THR A 25 15.28 4.49 4.67
N LEU A 26 14.69 4.64 3.48
CA LEU A 26 13.25 4.45 3.25
C LEU A 26 12.88 2.99 2.89
N GLY A 27 13.87 2.11 2.77
CA GLY A 27 13.68 0.70 2.39
C GLY A 27 13.03 0.54 1.01
N ILE A 28 13.41 1.35 0.03
CA ILE A 28 12.91 1.30 -1.35
C ILE A 28 13.88 0.42 -2.17
N ALA A 29 13.41 -0.76 -2.58
CA ALA A 29 14.16 -1.69 -3.42
C ALA A 29 13.95 -1.41 -4.92
N GLU A 30 14.72 -2.08 -5.78
CA GLU A 30 14.44 -2.08 -7.21
C GLU A 30 13.06 -2.68 -7.48
N LYS A 31 12.29 -2.06 -8.39
CA LYS A 31 10.90 -2.43 -8.74
C LYS A 31 9.85 -2.18 -7.63
N ASP A 32 10.22 -1.57 -6.51
CA ASP A 32 9.22 -1.13 -5.53
C ASP A 32 8.33 -0.05 -6.15
N ALA A 33 7.01 -0.19 -5.97
CA ALA A 33 6.06 0.83 -6.36
C ALA A 33 6.11 2.00 -5.37
N LEU A 34 6.04 3.21 -5.92
CA LEU A 34 5.93 4.45 -5.16
C LEU A 34 4.66 5.16 -5.60
N GLU A 35 3.96 5.70 -4.63
CA GLU A 35 2.78 6.54 -4.85
C GLU A 35 3.21 8.00 -4.87
N ILE A 36 2.65 8.75 -5.82
CA ILE A 36 3.00 10.15 -6.07
C ILE A 36 1.80 11.00 -5.68
N TYR A 37 2.01 11.88 -4.70
CA TYR A 37 1.03 12.88 -4.29
C TYR A 37 1.53 14.27 -4.69
N VAL A 38 0.60 15.17 -4.96
CA VAL A 38 0.87 16.59 -5.24
C VAL A 38 0.23 17.41 -4.12
N ASP A 39 1.04 18.27 -3.50
CA ASP A 39 0.64 19.18 -2.43
C ASP A 39 1.20 20.58 -2.77
N ASP A 40 0.33 21.47 -3.25
CA ASP A 40 0.67 22.76 -3.85
C ASP A 40 1.79 22.64 -4.91
N GLU A 41 2.98 23.18 -4.63
CA GLU A 41 4.16 23.15 -5.49
C GLU A 41 5.14 22.02 -5.14
N ARG A 42 4.68 21.01 -4.38
CA ARG A 42 5.53 19.92 -3.89
C ARG A 42 5.04 18.57 -4.38
N ILE A 43 5.99 17.71 -4.70
CA ILE A 43 5.75 16.28 -4.97
C ILE A 43 6.13 15.50 -3.73
N ILE A 44 5.19 14.69 -3.23
CA ILE A 44 5.40 13.81 -2.08
C ILE A 44 5.41 12.36 -2.59
N LEU A 45 6.51 11.66 -2.34
CA LEU A 45 6.68 10.26 -2.69
C LEU A 45 6.46 9.39 -1.45
N LYS A 46 5.56 8.42 -1.53
CA LYS A 46 5.28 7.45 -0.45
C LYS A 46 5.50 6.04 -0.96
N LYS A 47 6.03 5.15 -0.11
CA LYS A 47 6.13 3.74 -0.46
C LYS A 47 4.74 3.18 -0.71
N TYR A 48 4.46 2.71 -1.92
CA TYR A 48 3.20 2.05 -2.21
C TYR A 48 3.19 0.73 -1.45
N LYS A 49 2.28 0.64 -0.50
CA LYS A 49 2.02 -0.60 0.21
C LYS A 49 0.69 -1.13 -0.32
N PRO A 50 0.68 -2.24 -1.08
CA PRO A 50 -0.56 -2.94 -1.39
C PRO A 50 -1.06 -3.67 -0.13
N ASN A 51 -1.33 -2.91 0.92
CA ASN A 51 -1.83 -3.42 2.21
C ASN A 51 -3.35 -3.55 2.20
N MET A 52 -3.97 -3.36 1.03
CA MET A 52 -5.41 -3.23 0.90
C MET A 52 -5.92 -4.15 -0.22
N THR A 53 -5.25 -5.26 -0.49
CA THR A 53 -5.82 -6.32 -1.33
C THR A 53 -6.70 -7.20 -0.45
N CYS A 54 -8.00 -7.26 -0.76
CA CYS A 54 -8.91 -8.17 -0.12
C CYS A 54 -8.44 -9.62 -0.38
N GLN A 55 -8.26 -10.40 0.66
CA GLN A 55 -7.81 -11.80 0.55
C GLN A 55 -8.89 -12.74 0.00
N VAL A 56 -10.16 -12.30 -0.01
CA VAL A 56 -11.31 -13.08 -0.49
C VAL A 56 -11.68 -12.68 -1.92
N THR A 57 -11.91 -11.39 -2.17
CA THR A 57 -12.34 -10.89 -3.49
C THR A 57 -11.19 -10.53 -4.42
N GLY A 58 -9.97 -10.38 -3.90
CA GLY A 58 -8.81 -9.92 -4.67
C GLY A 58 -8.84 -8.43 -5.00
N GLU A 59 -9.88 -7.69 -4.59
CA GLU A 59 -10.01 -6.27 -4.86
C GLU A 59 -8.97 -5.46 -4.11
N VAL A 60 -8.36 -4.49 -4.78
CA VAL A 60 -7.43 -3.54 -4.18
C VAL A 60 -8.15 -2.21 -4.03
N SER A 61 -8.49 -1.83 -2.80
CA SER A 61 -9.18 -0.57 -2.50
C SER A 61 -8.73 -0.02 -1.16
N ASP A 62 -8.46 1.28 -1.07
CA ASP A 62 -8.10 1.96 0.18
C ASP A 62 -9.22 1.94 1.24
N ASP A 63 -10.42 1.48 0.88
CA ASP A 63 -11.53 1.24 1.81
C ASP A 63 -11.50 -0.14 2.47
N ASN A 64 -10.55 -1.01 2.08
CA ASN A 64 -10.48 -2.37 2.62
C ASN A 64 -10.09 -2.38 4.10
N MET A 65 -10.77 -3.21 4.88
CA MET A 65 -10.62 -3.26 6.32
C MET A 65 -9.50 -4.21 6.72
N ALA A 66 -8.59 -3.73 7.58
CA ALA A 66 -7.56 -4.56 8.20
C ALA A 66 -8.06 -5.14 9.54
N LEU A 67 -8.16 -6.45 9.61
CA LEU A 67 -8.59 -7.24 10.77
C LEU A 67 -7.42 -8.08 11.33
N ALA A 68 -7.55 -8.54 12.57
CA ALA A 68 -6.55 -9.37 13.27
C ALA A 68 -5.13 -8.76 13.29
N GLY A 69 -5.02 -7.44 13.48
CA GLY A 69 -3.74 -6.73 13.52
C GLY A 69 -3.05 -6.61 12.16
N GLY A 70 -3.83 -6.58 11.06
CA GLY A 70 -3.31 -6.46 9.70
C GLY A 70 -2.96 -7.80 9.03
N LYS A 71 -3.29 -8.92 9.67
CA LYS A 71 -3.12 -10.26 9.08
C LYS A 71 -4.20 -10.60 8.05
N LEU A 72 -5.36 -10.00 8.20
CA LEU A 72 -6.53 -10.25 7.37
C LEU A 72 -6.98 -8.92 6.78
N ILE A 73 -7.00 -8.79 5.46
CA ILE A 73 -7.46 -7.59 4.76
C ILE A 73 -8.67 -8.01 3.94
N LEU A 74 -9.81 -7.37 4.17
CA LEU A 74 -11.08 -7.72 3.55
C LEU A 74 -11.78 -6.48 2.99
N SER A 75 -12.35 -6.60 1.78
CA SER A 75 -13.37 -5.68 1.32
C SER A 75 -14.67 -5.94 2.07
N ARG A 76 -15.61 -5.00 1.99
CA ARG A 76 -16.94 -5.15 2.61
C ARG A 76 -17.62 -6.45 2.15
N GLU A 77 -17.60 -6.70 0.84
CA GLU A 77 -18.17 -7.91 0.25
C GLU A 77 -17.45 -9.19 0.70
N GLY A 78 -16.11 -9.16 0.73
CA GLY A 78 -15.32 -10.29 1.20
C GLY A 78 -15.54 -10.60 2.68
N ALA A 79 -15.82 -9.59 3.51
CA ALA A 79 -16.14 -9.78 4.92
C ALA A 79 -17.53 -10.40 5.13
N GLU A 80 -18.53 -9.98 4.36
CA GLU A 80 -19.89 -10.55 4.41
C GLU A 80 -19.88 -12.03 4.02
N GLN A 81 -19.20 -12.39 2.92
CA GLN A 81 -19.03 -13.78 2.49
C GLN A 81 -18.33 -14.63 3.56
N LEU A 82 -17.26 -14.11 4.16
CA LEU A 82 -16.48 -14.83 5.15
C LEU A 82 -17.28 -15.06 6.45
N ILE A 83 -18.14 -14.12 6.84
CA ILE A 83 -19.05 -14.29 7.99
C ILE A 83 -20.07 -15.38 7.72
N GLU A 84 -20.70 -15.41 6.54
CA GLU A 84 -21.66 -16.44 6.17
C GLU A 84 -21.02 -17.84 6.16
N GLU A 85 -19.84 -17.99 5.57
CA GLU A 85 -19.13 -19.28 5.54
C GLU A 85 -18.72 -19.77 6.93
N ILE A 86 -18.24 -18.86 7.80
CA ILE A 86 -17.87 -19.20 9.18
C ILE A 86 -19.12 -19.65 9.95
N GLN A 87 -20.23 -18.91 9.87
CA GLN A 87 -21.47 -19.29 10.56
C GLN A 87 -21.97 -20.66 10.09
N LYS A 88 -21.97 -20.89 8.78
CA LYS A 88 -22.42 -22.15 8.19
C LYS A 88 -21.55 -23.34 8.61
N ASN A 89 -20.23 -23.17 8.69
CA ASN A 89 -19.32 -24.23 9.13
C ASN A 89 -19.38 -24.49 10.65
N PHE A 90 -19.66 -23.46 11.47
CA PHE A 90 -19.79 -23.63 12.91
C PHE A 90 -21.18 -24.13 13.35
N GLU A 91 -22.24 -23.88 12.57
CA GLU A 91 -23.56 -24.48 12.81
C GLU A 91 -23.60 -25.98 12.51
N VAL A 92 -22.76 -26.48 11.59
CA VAL A 92 -22.62 -27.92 11.30
C VAL A 92 -21.89 -28.68 12.42
N ALA A 93 -21.22 -27.97 13.33
CA ALA A 93 -20.50 -28.57 14.46
C ALA A 93 -21.35 -28.76 15.74
N LYS A 94 -22.68 -28.59 15.65
CA LYS A 94 -23.64 -28.81 16.75
C LYS A 94 -24.60 -29.94 16.44
#